data_AF-A0A969ZQI6-F1
#
_entry.id   AF-A0A969ZQI6-F1
#
_cell.length_a   1.000
_cell.length_b   1.000
_cell.length_c   1.000
_cell.angle_alpha   90.00
_cell.angle_beta   90.00
_cell.angle_gamma   90.00
#
_symmetry.space_group_name_H-M   'P 1'
#
loop_
_entity.id
_entity.type
_entity.pdbx_description
1 polymer ?
#
loop_
_entity_poly.entity_id
_entity_poly.type
_entity_poly.pdbx_seq_one_letter_code
_entity_poly.pdbx_strand_id
1 'polypeptide(L)'
;MEFITKDIYNEKGVLVIRKGAPVDDLTMMRLKAHGVKRLEFDEINAASVADPVAEVIDDLNVKSDIISLFDELPPTIYNRAKYCSAISRILGEWLGYEGKELDDITVLGMFFDTGIEVDLRIDQSKYQKMLEVAHSYSELRINKGKNILDTLHIMQVDYITVLDTKILLTFIEKFTDLLVGTKVNLYGKEYYIVYIFPTDISKPLLKEVDSDEIKPYEKK
;
A
#
# COMPACT_ATOMS: atom_id res chain seq x y z
N MET A 1 -16.95 -6.94 4.77
CA MET A 1 -17.03 -7.20 3.32
C MET A 1 -17.80 -6.04 2.72
N GLU A 2 -17.19 -5.30 1.80
CA GLU A 2 -17.79 -4.12 1.16
C GLU A 2 -18.66 -4.53 -0.04
N PHE A 3 -19.73 -3.79 -0.30
CA PHE A 3 -20.70 -4.09 -1.37
C PHE A 3 -21.01 -2.86 -2.22
N ILE A 4 -21.25 -3.09 -3.50
CA ILE A 4 -21.66 -2.08 -4.47
C ILE A 4 -23.04 -1.53 -4.09
N THR A 5 -23.16 -0.21 -3.95
CA THR A 5 -24.38 0.44 -3.43
C THR A 5 -25.43 0.74 -4.49
N LYS A 6 -25.05 0.72 -5.78
CA LYS A 6 -25.94 0.97 -6.93
C LYS A 6 -25.53 0.19 -8.17
N ASP A 7 -26.45 0.01 -9.10
CA ASP A 7 -26.15 -0.63 -10.39
C ASP A 7 -25.14 0.21 -11.18
N ILE A 8 -24.14 -0.46 -11.78
CA ILE A 8 -23.08 0.16 -12.58
C ILE A 8 -23.26 -0.24 -14.03
N TYR A 9 -23.32 0.76 -14.91
CA TYR A 9 -23.46 0.59 -16.36
C TYR A 9 -22.20 1.08 -17.07
N ASN A 10 -21.89 0.50 -18.24
CA ASN A 10 -20.83 1.04 -19.11
C ASN A 10 -21.36 2.16 -20.00
N GLU A 11 -20.47 2.77 -20.80
CA GLU A 11 -20.80 3.86 -21.75
C GLU A 11 -21.89 3.49 -22.77
N LYS A 12 -22.14 2.19 -22.99
CA LYS A 12 -23.19 1.68 -23.90
C LYS A 12 -24.52 1.42 -23.18
N GLY A 13 -24.65 1.79 -21.91
CA GLY A 13 -25.84 1.55 -21.10
C GLY A 13 -26.04 0.08 -20.69
N VAL A 14 -25.02 -0.78 -20.83
CA VAL A 14 -25.10 -2.18 -20.43
C VAL A 14 -24.77 -2.30 -18.95
N LEU A 15 -25.64 -2.98 -18.20
CA LEU A 15 -25.40 -3.29 -16.78
C LEU A 15 -24.16 -4.18 -16.65
N VAL A 16 -23.13 -3.66 -15.99
CA VAL A 16 -21.87 -4.37 -15.73
C VAL A 16 -21.90 -5.04 -14.37
N ILE A 17 -22.38 -4.32 -13.34
CA ILE A 17 -22.41 -4.80 -11.95
C ILE A 17 -23.74 -4.43 -11.31
N ARG A 18 -24.35 -5.41 -10.62
CA ARG A 18 -25.58 -5.20 -9.85
C ARG A 18 -25.26 -4.62 -8.47
N LYS A 19 -26.17 -3.79 -7.96
CA LYS A 19 -26.25 -3.42 -6.55
C LYS A 19 -26.19 -4.66 -5.66
N GLY A 20 -25.41 -4.58 -4.60
CA GLY A 20 -25.17 -5.67 -3.65
C GLY A 20 -24.11 -6.67 -4.10
N ALA A 21 -23.45 -6.47 -5.25
CA ALA A 21 -22.28 -7.26 -5.60
C ALA A 21 -21.12 -6.98 -4.63
N PRO A 22 -20.35 -7.99 -4.22
CA PRO A 22 -19.16 -7.78 -3.39
C PRO A 22 -18.11 -6.98 -4.15
N VAL A 23 -17.38 -6.13 -3.43
CA VAL A 23 -16.18 -5.46 -3.97
C VAL A 23 -15.01 -6.43 -3.84
N ASP A 24 -14.68 -7.09 -4.95
CA ASP A 24 -13.62 -8.08 -5.07
C ASP A 24 -12.93 -8.00 -6.44
N ASP A 25 -11.96 -8.87 -6.70
CA ASP A 25 -11.21 -8.90 -7.95
C ASP A 25 -12.09 -9.15 -9.18
N LEU A 26 -13.13 -9.96 -9.06
CA LEU A 26 -14.01 -10.26 -10.18
C LEU A 26 -14.80 -9.01 -10.56
N THR A 27 -15.28 -8.27 -9.56
CA THR A 27 -15.89 -6.94 -9.74
C THR A 27 -14.90 -5.99 -10.41
N MET A 28 -13.67 -5.87 -9.91
CA MET A 28 -12.66 -4.98 -10.50
C MET A 28 -12.31 -5.34 -11.95
N MET A 29 -12.09 -6.63 -12.24
CA MET A 29 -11.81 -7.12 -13.60
C MET A 29 -12.97 -6.85 -14.55
N ARG A 30 -14.23 -7.01 -14.09
CA ARG A 30 -15.41 -6.71 -14.90
C ARG A 30 -15.52 -5.23 -15.24
N LEU A 31 -15.30 -4.34 -14.27
CA LEU A 31 -15.29 -2.89 -14.53
C LEU A 31 -14.29 -2.54 -15.64
N LYS A 32 -13.05 -3.04 -15.50
CA LYS A 32 -11.98 -2.82 -16.48
C LYS A 32 -12.30 -3.42 -17.85
N ALA A 33 -12.74 -4.68 -17.91
CA ALA A 33 -13.03 -5.37 -19.16
C ALA A 33 -14.19 -4.74 -19.95
N HIS A 34 -15.17 -4.16 -19.25
CA HIS A 34 -16.29 -3.48 -19.87
C HIS A 34 -16.04 -2.00 -20.17
N GLY A 35 -14.80 -1.53 -20.00
CA GLY A 35 -14.41 -0.15 -20.28
C GLY A 35 -15.13 0.85 -19.38
N VAL A 36 -15.53 0.44 -18.17
CA VAL A 36 -16.05 1.37 -17.17
C VAL A 36 -14.87 2.17 -16.65
N LYS A 37 -14.60 3.29 -17.33
CA LYS A 37 -13.52 4.21 -16.96
C LYS A 37 -13.92 5.10 -15.80
N ARG A 38 -15.21 5.39 -15.64
CA ARG A 38 -15.71 6.31 -14.62
C ARG A 38 -16.77 5.63 -13.79
N LEU A 39 -16.60 5.67 -12.47
CA LEU A 39 -17.69 5.40 -11.56
C LEU A 39 -18.27 6.74 -11.14
N GLU A 40 -19.48 7.03 -11.60
CA GLU A 40 -20.26 8.12 -11.04
C GLU A 40 -20.68 7.69 -9.64
N PHE A 41 -20.21 8.37 -8.62
CA PHE A 41 -20.80 8.32 -7.28
C PHE A 41 -21.45 9.69 -7.04
N ASP A 42 -22.54 9.74 -6.29
CA ASP A 42 -22.92 11.02 -5.68
C ASP A 42 -21.70 11.48 -4.88
N GLU A 43 -21.23 12.74 -5.07
CA GLU A 43 -19.94 13.27 -4.57
C GLU A 43 -19.21 12.30 -3.64
N ILE A 44 -18.17 11.60 -4.12
CA ILE A 44 -17.43 10.68 -3.23
C ILE A 44 -16.94 11.52 -2.07
N ASN A 45 -17.51 11.24 -0.91
CA ASN A 45 -16.97 11.75 0.32
C ASN A 45 -15.66 11.00 0.54
N ALA A 46 -14.53 11.66 0.28
CA ALA A 46 -13.22 11.03 0.45
C ALA A 46 -13.06 10.45 1.87
N ALA A 47 -13.65 11.10 2.88
CA ALA A 47 -13.72 10.58 4.24
C ALA A 47 -14.43 9.20 4.32
N SER A 48 -15.48 8.96 3.53
CA SER A 48 -16.18 7.65 3.55
C SER A 48 -15.31 6.46 3.09
N VAL A 49 -14.24 6.73 2.34
CA VAL A 49 -13.24 5.73 1.94
C VAL A 49 -12.01 5.79 2.85
N ALA A 50 -11.64 6.99 3.30
CA ALA A 50 -10.46 7.21 4.12
C ALA A 50 -10.65 6.82 5.58
N ASP A 51 -11.81 7.08 6.18
CA ASP A 51 -12.10 6.79 7.59
C ASP A 51 -11.90 5.30 7.91
N PRO A 52 -12.46 4.34 7.14
CA PRO A 52 -12.22 2.93 7.42
C PRO A 52 -10.75 2.51 7.29
N VAL A 53 -9.98 3.19 6.42
CA VAL A 53 -8.55 2.92 6.25
C VAL A 53 -7.75 3.51 7.41
N ALA A 54 -8.12 4.72 7.86
CA ALA A 54 -7.52 5.40 9.00
C ALA A 54 -7.77 4.64 10.30
N GLU A 55 -9.01 4.19 10.55
CA GLU A 55 -9.36 3.35 11.71
C GLU A 55 -8.51 2.08 11.76
N VAL A 56 -8.33 1.41 10.61
CA VAL A 56 -7.45 0.23 10.53
C VAL A 56 -6.00 0.59 10.84
N ILE A 57 -5.50 1.74 10.39
CA ILE A 57 -4.12 2.17 10.69
C ILE A 57 -3.97 2.49 12.19
N ASP A 58 -4.93 3.18 12.79
CA ASP A 58 -4.91 3.62 14.19
C ASP A 58 -5.06 2.46 15.18
N ASP A 59 -5.83 1.43 14.84
CA ASP A 59 -6.02 0.23 15.67
C ASP A 59 -4.81 -0.72 15.64
N LEU A 60 -3.92 -0.60 14.65
CA LEU A 60 -2.73 -1.45 14.53
C LEU A 60 -1.62 -0.91 15.43
N ASN A 61 -1.01 -1.78 16.24
CA ASN A 61 0.20 -1.41 16.95
C ASN A 61 1.32 -1.29 15.90
N VAL A 62 1.54 -0.04 15.47
CA VAL A 62 2.10 0.42 14.18
C VAL A 62 3.38 -0.30 13.72
N LYS A 63 4.10 -0.96 14.62
CA LYS A 63 5.40 -1.57 14.33
C LYS A 63 5.29 -2.95 13.68
N SER A 64 4.55 -3.91 14.23
CA SER A 64 4.47 -5.28 13.67
C SER A 64 3.24 -5.53 12.81
N ASP A 65 2.12 -4.89 13.15
CA ASP A 65 0.82 -5.44 12.76
C ASP A 65 0.42 -5.04 11.34
N ILE A 66 0.81 -3.85 10.86
CA ILE A 66 0.67 -3.44 9.46
C ILE A 66 1.38 -4.43 8.53
N ILE A 67 2.57 -4.89 8.91
CA ILE A 67 3.41 -5.75 8.08
C ILE A 67 2.80 -7.15 8.00
N SER A 68 2.43 -7.70 9.16
CA SER A 68 1.80 -9.02 9.28
C SER A 68 0.42 -9.06 8.63
N LEU A 69 -0.42 -8.05 8.87
CA LEU A 69 -1.76 -7.94 8.26
C LEU A 69 -1.67 -8.00 6.73
N PHE A 70 -0.67 -7.32 6.19
CA PHE A 70 -0.44 -7.29 4.77
C PHE A 70 0.05 -8.65 4.26
N ASP A 71 1.12 -9.24 4.82
CA ASP A 71 1.66 -10.51 4.31
C ASP A 71 0.63 -11.67 4.23
N GLU A 72 -0.38 -11.65 5.11
CA GLU A 72 -1.46 -12.63 5.17
C GLU A 72 -2.49 -12.50 4.02
N LEU A 73 -2.65 -11.31 3.42
CA LEU A 73 -3.67 -11.08 2.40
C LEU A 73 -3.33 -11.73 1.05
N PRO A 74 -4.29 -12.38 0.36
CA PRO A 74 -4.05 -12.98 -0.95
C PRO A 74 -3.67 -11.94 -2.01
N PRO A 75 -2.91 -12.33 -3.06
CA PRO A 75 -2.35 -11.39 -4.02
C PRO A 75 -3.35 -10.96 -5.09
N THR A 76 -4.39 -10.25 -4.65
CA THR A 76 -5.54 -9.82 -5.45
C THR A 76 -5.42 -8.34 -5.83
N ILE A 77 -6.00 -7.92 -6.96
CA ILE A 77 -6.04 -6.50 -7.37
C ILE A 77 -6.66 -5.63 -6.27
N TYR A 78 -7.74 -6.10 -5.64
CA TYR A 78 -8.42 -5.41 -4.55
C TYR A 78 -7.52 -5.23 -3.31
N ASN A 79 -6.81 -6.27 -2.89
CA ASN A 79 -5.85 -6.13 -1.79
C ASN A 79 -4.68 -5.20 -2.18
N ARG A 80 -4.20 -5.21 -3.43
CA ARG A 80 -3.17 -4.25 -3.87
C ARG A 80 -3.66 -2.82 -3.75
N ALA A 81 -4.91 -2.56 -4.16
CA ALA A 81 -5.55 -1.25 -4.03
C ALA A 81 -5.62 -0.80 -2.56
N LYS A 82 -5.99 -1.70 -1.64
CA LYS A 82 -6.00 -1.41 -0.19
C LYS A 82 -4.61 -1.07 0.35
N TYR A 83 -3.62 -1.84 -0.03
CA TYR A 83 -2.22 -1.56 0.32
C TYR A 83 -1.78 -0.20 -0.18
N CYS A 84 -2.02 0.07 -1.47
CA CYS A 84 -1.62 1.31 -2.09
C CYS A 84 -2.31 2.50 -1.42
N SER A 85 -3.59 2.36 -1.04
CA SER A 85 -4.34 3.35 -0.27
C SER A 85 -3.69 3.64 1.09
N ALA A 86 -3.45 2.60 1.91
CA ALA A 86 -2.84 2.74 3.23
C ALA A 86 -1.41 3.31 3.17
N ILE A 87 -0.57 2.79 2.27
CA ILE A 87 0.80 3.26 2.09
C ILE A 87 0.84 4.70 1.56
N SER A 88 -0.09 5.07 0.67
CA SER A 88 -0.20 6.46 0.20
C SER A 88 -0.55 7.40 1.35
N ARG A 89 -1.48 7.01 2.23
CA ARG A 89 -1.86 7.81 3.40
C ARG A 89 -0.68 7.99 4.36
N ILE A 90 -0.03 6.91 4.75
CA ILE A 90 1.14 6.92 5.66
C ILE A 90 2.27 7.78 5.08
N LEU A 91 2.59 7.60 3.80
CA LEU A 91 3.61 8.42 3.15
C LEU A 91 3.18 9.89 3.04
N GLY A 92 1.89 10.15 2.82
CA GLY A 92 1.33 11.50 2.83
C GLY A 92 1.52 12.20 4.18
N GLU A 93 1.26 11.50 5.28
CA GLU A 93 1.50 12.00 6.64
C GLU A 93 2.98 12.32 6.87
N TRP A 94 3.89 11.43 6.44
CA TRP A 94 5.34 11.68 6.55
C TRP A 94 5.83 12.87 5.72
N LEU A 95 5.13 13.19 4.63
CA LEU A 95 5.39 14.35 3.79
C LEU A 95 4.69 15.63 4.31
N GLY A 96 3.90 15.53 5.38
CA GLY A 96 3.26 16.66 6.05
C GLY A 96 1.89 17.05 5.50
N TYR A 97 1.21 16.17 4.76
CA TYR A 97 -0.19 16.38 4.37
C TYR A 97 -1.12 16.09 5.55
N GLU A 98 -2.24 16.82 5.64
CA GLU A 98 -3.19 16.70 6.74
C GLU A 98 -4.65 16.82 6.26
N GLY A 99 -5.60 16.36 7.09
CA GLY A 99 -7.04 16.52 6.86
C GLY A 99 -7.49 16.05 5.48
N LYS A 100 -8.21 16.91 4.75
CA LYS A 100 -8.76 16.59 3.43
C LYS A 100 -7.69 16.12 2.43
N GLU A 101 -6.46 16.62 2.53
CA GLU A 101 -5.39 16.19 1.62
C GLU A 101 -5.06 14.71 1.82
N LEU A 102 -5.06 14.22 3.06
CA LEU A 102 -4.87 12.79 3.34
C LEU A 102 -6.04 11.96 2.83
N ASP A 103 -7.27 12.46 2.93
CA ASP A 103 -8.44 11.75 2.41
C ASP A 103 -8.38 11.64 0.87
N ASP A 104 -8.03 12.75 0.22
CA ASP A 104 -7.80 12.82 -1.22
C ASP A 104 -6.71 11.81 -1.65
N ILE A 105 -5.58 11.79 -0.93
CA ILE A 105 -4.47 10.85 -1.15
C ILE A 105 -4.90 9.40 -0.95
N THR A 106 -5.69 9.13 0.10
CA THR A 106 -6.15 7.78 0.45
C THR A 106 -7.01 7.20 -0.67
N VAL A 107 -7.94 8.01 -1.21
CA VAL A 107 -8.77 7.63 -2.35
C VAL A 107 -7.93 7.45 -3.60
N LEU A 108 -7.07 8.41 -3.93
CA LEU A 108 -6.21 8.33 -5.11
C LEU A 108 -5.31 7.09 -5.07
N GLY A 109 -4.73 6.75 -3.92
CA GLY A 109 -3.93 5.54 -3.72
C GLY A 109 -4.72 4.26 -3.97
N MET A 110 -5.98 4.21 -3.56
CA MET A 110 -6.86 3.06 -3.81
C MET A 110 -7.11 2.83 -5.30
N PHE A 111 -7.31 3.91 -6.07
CA PHE A 111 -7.71 3.83 -7.47
C PHE A 111 -6.56 3.96 -8.47
N PHE A 112 -5.35 4.31 -8.02
CA PHE A 112 -4.20 4.69 -8.85
C PHE A 112 -3.94 3.80 -10.07
N ASP A 113 -3.96 2.47 -9.89
CA ASP A 113 -3.68 1.48 -10.93
C ASP A 113 -4.89 0.57 -11.25
N THR A 114 -6.08 1.00 -10.85
CA THR A 114 -7.32 0.28 -11.17
C THR A 114 -7.79 0.55 -12.60
N GLY A 115 -7.36 1.67 -13.18
CA GLY A 115 -7.87 2.20 -14.46
C GLY A 115 -9.26 2.83 -14.34
N ILE A 116 -9.76 2.98 -13.11
CA ILE A 116 -11.01 3.68 -12.81
C ILE A 116 -10.64 5.13 -12.48
N GLU A 117 -11.02 6.03 -13.36
CA GLU A 117 -11.07 7.46 -13.08
C GLU A 117 -12.22 7.72 -12.11
N VAL A 118 -11.86 8.30 -10.99
CA VAL A 118 -12.81 8.75 -10.00
C VAL A 118 -13.04 10.23 -10.26
N ASP A 119 -14.30 10.66 -10.40
CA ASP A 119 -14.63 12.08 -10.52
C ASP A 119 -14.45 12.79 -9.19
N LEU A 120 -13.21 12.89 -8.77
CA LEU A 120 -12.81 13.66 -7.63
C LEU A 120 -12.42 15.01 -8.19
N ARG A 121 -12.95 16.09 -7.63
CA ARG A 121 -12.40 17.44 -7.85
C ARG A 121 -11.02 17.56 -7.17
N ILE A 122 -10.14 16.61 -7.43
CA ILE A 122 -8.81 16.45 -6.87
C ILE A 122 -7.83 16.52 -8.03
N ASP A 123 -6.85 17.41 -7.90
CA ASP A 123 -5.73 17.47 -8.83
C ASP A 123 -4.75 16.33 -8.52
N GLN A 124 -4.89 15.20 -9.23
CA GLN A 124 -4.01 14.03 -9.06
C GLN A 124 -2.54 14.38 -9.34
N SER A 125 -2.26 15.35 -10.21
CA SER A 125 -0.89 15.70 -10.59
C SER A 125 -0.05 16.17 -9.40
N LYS A 126 -0.71 16.73 -8.38
CA LYS A 126 -0.11 17.14 -7.11
C LYS A 126 0.50 15.97 -6.34
N TYR A 127 -0.11 14.79 -6.40
CA TYR A 127 0.26 13.63 -5.59
C TYR A 127 0.94 12.51 -6.40
N GLN A 128 1.00 12.65 -7.73
CA GLN A 128 1.45 11.62 -8.67
C GLN A 128 2.74 10.90 -8.24
N LYS A 129 3.82 11.65 -7.98
CA LYS A 129 5.12 11.08 -7.63
C LYS A 129 5.11 10.25 -6.34
N MET A 130 4.29 10.67 -5.38
CA MET A 130 4.12 9.96 -4.11
C MET A 130 3.29 8.68 -4.31
N LEU A 131 2.23 8.77 -5.10
CA LEU A 131 1.40 7.62 -5.46
C LEU A 131 2.20 6.56 -6.23
N GLU A 132 3.15 6.96 -7.08
CA GLU A 132 4.06 6.05 -7.79
C GLU A 132 4.98 5.26 -6.84
N VAL A 133 5.47 5.90 -5.76
CA VAL A 133 6.26 5.22 -4.72
C VAL A 133 5.39 4.21 -3.96
N ALA A 134 4.20 4.63 -3.52
CA ALA A 134 3.28 3.78 -2.79
C ALA A 134 2.80 2.58 -3.63
N HIS A 135 2.51 2.81 -4.92
CA HIS A 135 2.11 1.77 -5.86
C HIS A 135 3.24 0.77 -6.13
N SER A 136 4.46 1.25 -6.39
CA SER A 136 5.63 0.39 -6.63
C SER A 136 5.91 -0.53 -5.43
N TYR A 137 5.84 0.02 -4.21
CA TYR A 137 5.96 -0.76 -2.98
C TYR A 137 4.87 -1.83 -2.88
N SER A 138 3.61 -1.43 -3.11
CA SER A 138 2.44 -2.31 -3.00
C SER A 138 2.48 -3.45 -4.03
N GLU A 139 2.95 -3.17 -5.24
CA GLU A 139 3.14 -4.17 -6.30
C GLU A 139 4.21 -5.19 -5.91
N LEU A 140 5.36 -4.73 -5.40
CA LEU A 140 6.43 -5.62 -4.94
C LEU A 140 5.99 -6.51 -3.77
N ARG A 141 5.20 -5.98 -2.83
CA ARG A 141 4.67 -6.76 -1.70
C ARG A 141 3.65 -7.79 -2.17
N ILE A 142 2.73 -7.41 -3.05
CA ILE A 142 1.66 -8.31 -3.46
C ILE A 142 2.12 -9.42 -4.41
N ASN A 143 3.21 -9.23 -5.14
CA ASN A 143 3.80 -10.28 -5.98
C ASN A 143 4.61 -11.33 -5.17
N LYS A 144 4.43 -11.36 -3.83
CA LYS A 144 4.67 -12.44 -2.84
C LYS A 144 5.98 -13.23 -2.85
N GLY A 145 6.99 -12.84 -3.62
CA GLY A 145 8.30 -13.50 -3.59
C GLY A 145 9.27 -12.96 -2.54
N LYS A 146 8.98 -11.79 -1.95
CA LYS A 146 9.98 -10.98 -1.25
C LYS A 146 9.45 -10.50 0.09
N ASN A 147 10.27 -10.66 1.14
CA ASN A 147 9.96 -10.08 2.44
C ASN A 147 10.12 -8.55 2.38
N ILE A 148 9.68 -7.87 3.44
CA ILE A 148 9.69 -6.41 3.49
C ILE A 148 11.08 -5.78 3.29
N LEU A 149 12.13 -6.42 3.80
CA LEU A 149 13.50 -5.94 3.67
C LEU A 149 14.01 -6.11 2.23
N ASP A 150 13.71 -7.25 1.60
CA ASP A 150 14.00 -7.49 0.19
C ASP A 150 13.27 -6.44 -0.69
N THR A 151 12.00 -6.14 -0.40
CA THR A 151 11.23 -5.11 -1.10
C THR A 151 11.87 -3.73 -0.98
N LEU A 152 12.21 -3.29 0.24
CA LEU A 152 12.85 -2.00 0.47
C LEU A 152 14.23 -1.91 -0.19
N HIS A 153 15.00 -2.99 -0.18
CA HIS A 153 16.29 -3.05 -0.86
C HIS A 153 16.15 -2.90 -2.38
N ILE A 154 15.16 -3.55 -3.00
CA ILE A 154 14.88 -3.38 -4.42
C ILE A 154 14.48 -1.96 -4.75
N MET A 155 13.62 -1.35 -3.93
CA MET A 155 13.26 0.04 -4.11
C MET A 155 14.49 0.95 -4.02
N GLN A 156 15.41 0.68 -3.09
CA GLN A 156 16.65 1.44 -2.93
C GLN A 156 17.60 1.30 -4.13
N VAL A 157 17.73 0.11 -4.72
CA VAL A 157 18.72 -0.16 -5.77
C VAL A 157 18.14 0.07 -7.16
N ASP A 158 16.95 -0.46 -7.43
CA ASP A 158 16.38 -0.53 -8.78
C ASP A 158 15.52 0.70 -9.11
N TYR A 159 14.91 1.34 -8.11
CA TYR A 159 13.95 2.44 -8.32
C TYR A 159 14.52 3.84 -8.03
N ILE A 160 15.75 3.97 -7.53
CA ILE A 160 16.32 5.26 -7.12
C ILE A 160 16.46 6.29 -8.25
N THR A 161 16.64 5.81 -9.49
CA THR A 161 16.72 6.63 -10.71
C THR A 161 15.39 6.69 -11.46
N VAL A 162 14.39 5.91 -11.03
CA VAL A 162 13.08 5.77 -11.69
C VAL A 162 12.02 6.61 -10.98
N LEU A 163 12.00 6.57 -9.65
CA LEU A 163 11.05 7.30 -8.81
C LEU A 163 11.64 8.63 -8.33
N ASP A 164 10.80 9.51 -7.79
CA ASP A 164 11.28 10.73 -7.14
C ASP A 164 12.16 10.38 -5.94
N THR A 165 13.47 10.62 -6.08
CA THR A 165 14.49 10.18 -5.12
C THR A 165 14.24 10.71 -3.72
N LYS A 166 13.75 11.95 -3.59
CA LYS A 166 13.50 12.54 -2.26
C LYS A 166 12.37 11.79 -1.56
N ILE A 167 11.25 11.58 -2.26
CA ILE A 167 10.09 10.88 -1.70
C ILE A 167 10.43 9.42 -1.40
N LEU A 168 11.13 8.75 -2.31
CA LEU A 168 11.57 7.37 -2.14
C LEU A 168 12.47 7.18 -0.93
N LEU A 169 13.47 8.05 -0.75
CA LEU A 169 14.38 7.96 0.39
C LEU A 169 13.66 8.28 1.71
N THR A 170 12.74 9.25 1.72
CA THR A 170 11.87 9.51 2.88
C THR A 170 11.02 8.28 3.23
N PHE A 171 10.41 7.66 2.22
CA PHE A 171 9.64 6.43 2.41
C PHE A 171 10.51 5.33 3.02
N ILE A 172 11.66 5.03 2.43
CA ILE A 172 12.58 4.00 2.91
C ILE A 172 13.01 4.27 4.35
N GLU A 173 13.50 5.48 4.64
CA GLU A 173 14.00 5.88 5.97
C GLU A 173 12.94 5.68 7.04
N LYS A 174 11.76 6.31 6.85
CA LYS A 174 10.65 6.23 7.80
C LYS A 174 10.13 4.82 7.96
N PHE A 175 10.05 4.06 6.88
CA PHE A 175 9.60 2.68 6.93
C PHE A 175 10.62 1.80 7.69
N THR A 176 11.92 1.98 7.45
CA THR A 176 12.96 1.26 8.20
C THR A 176 12.94 1.57 9.69
N ASP A 177 12.64 2.81 10.09
CA ASP A 177 12.48 3.19 11.50
C ASP A 177 11.33 2.43 12.17
N LEU A 178 10.22 2.20 11.45
CA LEU A 178 9.09 1.40 11.95
C LEU A 178 9.47 -0.07 12.16
N LEU A 179 10.39 -0.60 11.34
CA LEU A 179 10.86 -1.98 11.41
C LEU A 179 11.76 -2.23 12.62
N VAL A 180 12.49 -1.24 13.10
CA VAL A 180 13.39 -1.42 14.24
C VAL A 180 12.59 -1.75 15.50
N GLY A 181 12.96 -2.87 16.14
CA GLY A 181 12.28 -3.44 17.31
C GLY A 181 11.14 -4.38 16.98
N THR A 182 10.80 -4.59 15.70
CA THR A 182 9.76 -5.52 15.28
C THR A 182 10.26 -6.95 15.23
N LYS A 183 9.35 -7.89 15.51
CA LYS A 183 9.58 -9.32 15.28
C LYS A 183 9.24 -9.65 13.83
N VAL A 184 10.16 -10.28 13.11
CA VAL A 184 9.98 -10.71 11.73
C VAL A 184 10.30 -12.19 11.58
N ASN A 185 9.56 -12.88 10.69
CA ASN A 185 9.91 -14.22 10.26
C ASN A 185 10.77 -14.12 8.99
N LEU A 186 12.03 -14.55 9.10
CA LEU A 186 12.95 -14.62 7.97
C LEU A 186 13.35 -16.08 7.77
N TYR A 187 12.87 -16.66 6.67
CA TYR A 187 13.20 -18.03 6.24
C TYR A 187 12.95 -19.11 7.30
N GLY A 188 11.84 -19.00 8.05
CA GLY A 188 11.43 -20.01 9.02
C GLY A 188 12.01 -19.82 10.43
N LYS A 189 12.72 -18.72 10.69
CA LYS A 189 13.19 -18.31 12.01
C LYS A 189 12.66 -16.93 12.38
N GLU A 190 12.43 -16.72 13.67
CA GLU A 190 11.98 -15.44 14.19
C GLU A 190 13.15 -14.60 14.71
N TYR A 191 13.16 -13.33 14.34
CA TYR A 191 14.18 -12.36 14.75
C TYR A 191 13.54 -11.05 15.17
N TYR A 192 14.18 -10.34 16.08
CA TYR A 192 13.99 -8.91 16.27
C TYR A 192 14.96 -8.13 15.37
N ILE A 193 14.44 -7.15 14.64
CA ILE A 193 15.28 -6.20 13.91
C ILE A 193 15.89 -5.22 14.92
N VAL A 194 17.22 -5.25 15.07
CA VAL A 194 17.95 -4.38 16.00
C VAL A 194 18.34 -3.08 15.30
N TYR A 195 18.78 -3.17 14.04
CA TYR A 195 19.23 -2.03 13.26
C TYR A 195 19.18 -2.34 11.77
N ILE A 196 18.90 -1.35 10.95
CA ILE A 196 18.94 -1.44 9.49
C ILE A 196 20.00 -0.44 9.00
N PHE A 197 20.97 -0.90 8.21
CA PHE A 197 21.99 -0.01 7.67
C PHE A 197 21.37 0.85 6.55
N PRO A 198 21.46 2.19 6.64
CA PRO A 198 20.91 3.07 5.59
C PRO A 198 21.52 2.82 4.21
N THR A 199 22.77 2.35 4.17
CA THR A 199 23.51 2.07 2.93
C THR A 199 23.24 0.69 2.36
N ASP A 200 22.71 -0.25 3.16
CA ASP A 200 22.46 -1.63 2.73
C ASP A 200 21.37 -2.27 3.59
N ILE A 201 20.12 -2.07 3.17
CA ILE A 201 18.93 -2.59 3.85
C ILE A 201 18.90 -4.13 3.85
N SER A 202 19.64 -4.79 2.95
CA SER A 202 19.65 -6.24 2.83
C SER A 202 20.40 -6.95 3.97
N LYS A 203 21.15 -6.21 4.80
CA LYS A 203 21.99 -6.77 5.88
C LYS A 203 21.66 -6.18 7.25
N PRO A 204 20.39 -6.18 7.72
CA PRO A 204 20.08 -5.66 9.03
C PRO A 204 20.83 -6.43 10.13
N LEU A 205 21.01 -5.80 11.29
CA LEU A 205 21.39 -6.50 12.51
C LEU A 205 20.14 -7.15 13.11
N LEU A 206 20.21 -8.45 13.34
CA LEU A 206 19.12 -9.26 13.86
C LEU A 206 19.50 -9.87 15.19
N LYS A 207 18.53 -9.95 16.11
CA LYS A 207 18.59 -10.75 17.33
C LYS A 207 17.61 -11.91 17.19
N GLU A 208 18.09 -13.15 17.19
CA GLU A 208 17.22 -14.34 17.15
C GLU A 208 16.40 -14.41 18.45
N VAL A 209 15.11 -14.76 18.39
CA VAL A 209 14.22 -14.68 19.57
C VAL A 209 14.71 -15.54 20.74
N ASP A 210 15.27 -16.71 20.44
CA ASP A 210 15.77 -17.68 21.43
C ASP A 210 17.26 -17.50 21.78
N SER A 211 17.89 -16.40 21.34
CA SER A 211 19.32 -16.15 21.55
C SER A 211 19.62 -14.68 21.89
N ASP A 212 20.65 -14.44 22.69
CA ASP A 212 21.18 -13.09 22.90
C ASP A 212 22.20 -12.66 21.84
N GLU A 213 22.48 -13.53 20.86
CA GLU A 213 23.38 -13.24 19.76
C GLU A 213 22.77 -12.22 18.77
N ILE A 214 23.50 -11.13 18.53
CA ILE A 214 23.20 -10.15 17.48
C ILE A 214 24.16 -10.38 16.33
N LYS A 215 23.64 -10.56 15.13
CA LYS A 215 24.45 -10.75 13.92
C LYS A 215 23.85 -10.04 12.71
N PRO A 216 24.69 -9.60 11.75
CA PRO A 216 24.20 -9.20 10.45
C PRO A 216 23.44 -10.35 9.79
N TYR A 217 22.36 -10.04 9.09
CA TYR A 217 21.69 -11.00 8.26
C TYR A 217 22.61 -11.41 7.08
N GLU A 218 22.84 -12.70 6.93
CA GLU A 218 23.54 -13.29 5.79
C GLU A 218 22.57 -14.17 5.01
N LYS A 219 22.24 -13.75 3.78
CA LYS A 219 21.46 -14.57 2.86
C LYS A 219 22.35 -15.75 2.43
N LYS A 220 22.04 -16.96 2.91
CA LYS A 220 22.72 -18.19 2.50
C LYS A 220 22.36 -18.58 1.08
#